data_AF-A0A2E4ME77-F1
#
_entry.id   AF-A0A2E4ME77-F1
#
_cell.length_a   1.000
_cell.length_b   1.000
_cell.length_c   1.000
_cell.angle_alpha   90.00
_cell.angle_beta   90.00
_cell.angle_gamma   90.00
#
_symmetry.space_group_name_H-M   'P 1'
#
loop_
_entity.id
_entity.type
_entity.pdbx_description
1 polymer ?
#
loop_
_entity_poly.entity_id
_entity_poly.type
_entity_poly.pdbx_seq_one_letter_code
_entity_poly.pdbx_strand_id
1 'polypeptide(L)'
;SSLIIASYLNFFNDSMLAWEKIVVGAFVTTVVWISTTFFAPAETRETLENFVKKINPGGPGWKQYSDSSGNNKWSLPNSILLMFLGTILVFSVLLGVGNIIYSKLIPGLILFFIGILSAFGIFRLWK
;
A
#
# COMPACT_ATOMS: atom_id res chain seq x y z
N SER A 1 17.40 10.32 -1.65
CA SER A 1 16.86 11.70 -1.64
C SER A 1 16.43 12.13 -0.24
N SER A 2 15.51 11.40 0.41
CA SER A 2 15.04 11.68 1.78
C SER A 2 16.15 11.63 2.85
N LEU A 3 17.10 10.72 2.73
CA LEU A 3 18.23 10.56 3.67
C LEU A 3 19.19 11.76 3.69
N ILE A 4 19.42 12.41 2.54
CA ILE A 4 20.29 13.58 2.41
C ILE A 4 19.60 14.82 3.00
N ILE A 5 18.30 14.98 2.75
CA ILE A 5 17.48 16.07 3.30
C ILE A 5 17.37 15.93 4.81
N ALA A 6 17.15 14.71 5.31
CA ALA A 6 17.13 14.42 6.74
C ALA A 6 18.48 14.72 7.40
N SER A 7 19.62 14.31 6.80
CA SER A 7 20.94 14.66 7.32
C SER A 7 21.19 16.17 7.34
N TYR A 8 20.84 16.90 6.28
CA TYR A 8 21.06 18.35 6.23
C TYR A 8 20.24 19.09 7.31
N LEU A 9 18.96 18.77 7.46
CA LEU A 9 18.09 19.39 8.47
C LEU A 9 18.46 19.02 9.90
N ASN A 10 19.02 17.83 10.11
CA ASN A 10 19.34 17.35 11.46
C ASN A 10 20.72 17.82 11.94
N PHE A 11 21.71 17.95 11.06
CA PHE A 11 23.08 18.32 11.43
C PHE A 11 23.43 19.81 11.25
N PHE A 12 22.75 20.55 10.36
CA PHE A 12 23.09 21.95 10.06
C PHE A 12 22.10 22.97 10.61
N ASN A 13 20.91 22.54 11.04
CA ASN A 13 19.88 23.43 11.56
C ASN A 13 19.45 23.01 12.98
N ASP A 14 20.22 23.45 13.98
CA ASP A 14 19.94 23.25 15.41
C ASP A 14 18.78 24.13 15.93
N SER A 15 18.28 25.06 15.11
CA SER A 15 17.27 26.05 15.51
C SER A 15 15.81 25.61 15.36
N MET A 16 15.54 24.47 14.70
CA MET A 16 14.17 24.03 14.36
C MET A 16 13.69 22.82 15.17
N LEU A 17 12.40 22.84 15.52
CA LEU A 17 11.73 21.76 16.25
C LEU A 17 11.59 20.50 15.40
N ALA A 18 11.55 19.32 16.04
CA ALA A 18 11.53 18.03 15.35
C ALA A 18 10.37 17.85 14.35
N TRP A 19 9.19 18.37 14.68
CA TRP A 19 8.02 18.30 13.80
C TRP A 19 8.19 19.17 12.54
N GLU A 20 8.86 20.32 12.66
CA GLU A 20 9.15 21.22 11.52
C GLU A 20 10.08 20.54 10.53
N LYS A 21 11.14 19.86 11.03
CA LYS A 21 12.08 19.09 10.20
C LYS A 21 11.36 18.02 9.37
N ILE A 22 10.39 17.33 9.95
CA ILE A 22 9.61 16.29 9.27
C ILE A 22 8.73 16.90 8.18
N VAL A 23 7.99 17.97 8.49
CA VAL A 23 7.08 18.63 7.54
C VAL A 23 7.84 19.22 6.35
N VAL A 24 8.94 19.94 6.62
CA VAL A 24 9.78 20.55 5.58
C VAL A 24 10.44 19.46 4.74
N GLY A 25 10.97 18.41 5.36
CA GLY A 25 11.57 17.28 4.64
C GLY A 25 10.57 16.60 3.71
N ALA A 26 9.36 16.31 4.20
CA ALA A 26 8.30 15.74 3.39
C ALA A 26 7.95 16.64 2.20
N PHE A 27 7.72 17.94 2.45
CA PHE A 27 7.37 18.90 1.41
C PHE A 27 8.44 18.98 0.30
N VAL A 28 9.71 19.13 0.68
CA VAL A 28 10.82 19.18 -0.29
C VAL A 28 10.89 17.89 -1.09
N THR A 29 10.77 16.72 -0.46
CA THR A 29 10.77 15.46 -1.20
C THR A 29 9.60 15.34 -2.17
N THR A 30 8.40 15.79 -1.80
CA THR A 30 7.23 15.79 -2.68
C THR A 30 7.46 16.67 -3.91
N VAL A 31 7.99 17.89 -3.72
CA VAL A 31 8.30 18.80 -4.83
C VAL A 31 9.33 18.18 -5.76
N VAL A 32 10.43 17.64 -5.22
CA VAL A 32 11.48 16.99 -6.01
C VAL A 32 10.92 15.81 -6.81
N TRP A 33 10.08 14.98 -6.20
CA TRP A 33 9.42 13.85 -6.88
C TRP A 33 8.53 14.32 -8.02
N ILE A 34 7.65 15.30 -7.76
CA ILE A 34 6.74 15.85 -8.77
C ILE A 34 7.53 16.45 -9.94
N SER A 35 8.54 17.29 -9.66
CA SER A 35 9.39 17.87 -10.70
C SER A 35 10.06 16.78 -11.52
N THR A 36 10.64 15.78 -10.88
CA THR A 36 11.29 14.66 -11.57
C THR A 36 10.31 13.88 -12.45
N THR A 37 9.07 13.65 -11.98
CA THR A 37 8.02 12.98 -12.75
C THR A 37 7.64 13.76 -14.00
N PHE A 38 7.57 15.10 -13.94
CA PHE A 38 7.28 15.92 -15.11
C PHE A 38 8.46 16.04 -16.09
N PHE A 39 9.69 15.95 -15.60
CA PHE A 39 10.88 15.95 -16.46
C PHE A 39 11.19 14.59 -17.09
N ALA A 40 10.68 13.49 -16.51
CA ALA A 40 10.88 12.16 -17.05
C ALA A 40 10.15 12.02 -18.41
N PRO A 41 10.82 11.49 -19.46
CA PRO A 41 10.18 11.26 -20.75
C PRO A 41 9.08 10.20 -20.62
N ALA A 42 8.00 10.38 -21.39
CA ALA A 42 6.94 9.39 -21.47
C ALA A 42 7.46 8.11 -22.14
N GLU A 43 7.09 6.96 -21.56
CA GLU A 43 7.45 5.64 -22.09
C GLU A 43 6.82 5.37 -23.46
N THR A 44 7.49 4.57 -24.29
CA THR A 44 6.98 4.22 -25.62
C THR A 44 5.76 3.29 -25.55
N ARG A 45 4.92 3.34 -26.59
CA ARG A 45 3.71 2.52 -26.68
C ARG A 45 4.00 1.02 -26.64
N GLU A 46 5.09 0.57 -27.25
CA GLU A 46 5.51 -0.84 -27.23
C GLU A 46 5.88 -1.32 -25.82
N THR A 47 6.57 -0.49 -25.03
CA THR A 47 6.85 -0.80 -23.62
C THR A 47 5.56 -0.95 -22.83
N LEU A 48 4.58 -0.08 -23.08
CA LEU A 48 3.30 -0.07 -22.39
C LEU A 48 2.45 -1.32 -22.71
N GLU A 49 2.38 -1.71 -23.97
CA GLU A 49 1.66 -2.91 -24.42
C GLU A 49 2.32 -4.19 -23.85
N ASN A 50 3.65 -4.27 -23.87
CA ASN A 50 4.40 -5.37 -23.23
C ASN A 50 4.17 -5.42 -21.71
N PHE A 51 4.11 -4.26 -21.05
CA PHE A 51 3.80 -4.16 -19.62
C PHE A 51 2.38 -4.65 -19.33
N VAL A 52 1.37 -4.16 -20.07
CA VAL A 52 -0.03 -4.57 -19.93
C VAL A 52 -0.20 -6.06 -20.16
N LYS A 53 0.49 -6.63 -21.16
CA LYS A 53 0.47 -8.09 -21.41
C LYS A 53 1.08 -8.89 -20.25
N LYS A 54 2.11 -8.37 -19.59
CA LYS A 54 2.81 -9.05 -18.49
C LYS A 54 2.05 -9.00 -17.16
N ILE A 55 1.46 -7.85 -16.84
CA ILE A 55 0.83 -7.61 -15.53
C ILE A 55 -0.70 -7.63 -15.56
N ASN A 56 -1.30 -7.61 -16.76
CA ASN A 56 -2.74 -7.59 -17.03
C ASN A 56 -3.54 -6.73 -16.03
N PRO A 57 -3.25 -5.41 -15.96
CA PRO A 57 -3.89 -4.52 -15.00
C PRO A 57 -5.38 -4.43 -15.33
N GLY A 58 -6.24 -4.81 -14.38
CA GLY A 58 -7.67 -4.62 -14.53
C GLY A 58 -8.04 -3.13 -14.42
N GLY A 59 -8.79 -2.59 -15.38
CA GLY A 59 -9.39 -1.25 -15.27
C GLY A 59 -9.65 -0.55 -16.61
N PRO A 60 -10.49 0.50 -16.64
CA PRO A 60 -10.90 1.18 -17.86
C PRO A 60 -9.78 1.92 -18.59
N GLY A 61 -8.76 2.43 -17.87
CA GLY A 61 -7.64 3.17 -18.46
C GLY A 61 -6.66 2.33 -19.29
N TRP A 62 -6.66 1.01 -19.09
CA TRP A 62 -5.75 0.06 -19.76
C TRP A 62 -6.42 -0.68 -20.93
N LYS A 63 -7.73 -0.50 -21.11
CA LYS A 63 -8.53 -1.18 -22.14
C LYS A 63 -8.04 -0.91 -23.57
N GLN A 64 -7.45 0.25 -23.80
CA GLN A 64 -6.91 0.65 -25.11
C GLN A 64 -5.60 -0.06 -25.49
N TYR A 65 -4.93 -0.70 -24.52
CA TYR A 65 -3.65 -1.41 -24.69
C TYR A 65 -3.75 -2.90 -24.36
N SER A 66 -4.92 -3.37 -23.91
CA SER A 66 -5.17 -4.79 -23.66
C SER A 66 -5.72 -5.46 -24.91
N ASP A 67 -5.14 -6.60 -25.30
CA ASP A 67 -5.73 -7.42 -26.37
C ASP A 67 -7.18 -7.78 -26.03
N SER A 68 -8.11 -7.46 -26.93
CA SER A 68 -9.56 -7.67 -26.81
C SER A 68 -9.99 -9.14 -26.58
N SER A 69 -9.04 -10.07 -26.54
CA SER A 69 -9.22 -11.51 -26.34
C SER A 69 -9.17 -11.97 -24.88
N GLY A 70 -8.77 -11.10 -23.95
CA GLY A 70 -8.63 -11.42 -22.54
C GLY A 70 -9.96 -11.39 -21.78
N ASN A 71 -10.68 -12.51 -21.75
CA ASN A 71 -11.86 -12.75 -20.92
C ASN A 71 -11.50 -12.86 -19.41
N ASN A 72 -10.69 -11.94 -18.89
CA ASN A 72 -10.22 -11.96 -17.51
C ASN A 72 -11.16 -11.14 -16.63
N LYS A 73 -11.90 -11.85 -15.77
CA LYS A 73 -12.71 -11.28 -14.69
C LYS A 73 -11.91 -10.20 -13.97
N TRP A 74 -12.48 -9.00 -13.91
CA TRP A 74 -11.90 -7.87 -13.19
C TRP A 74 -11.68 -8.25 -11.72
N SER A 75 -10.43 -8.53 -11.35
CA SER A 75 -10.06 -9.03 -10.01
C SER A 75 -9.77 -7.92 -9.01
N LEU A 76 -9.65 -6.66 -9.44
CA LEU A 76 -9.27 -5.53 -8.59
C LEU A 76 -10.18 -5.35 -7.37
N PRO A 77 -11.53 -5.41 -7.48
CA PRO A 77 -12.39 -5.28 -6.30
C PRO A 77 -12.15 -6.42 -5.29
N ASN A 78 -11.97 -7.64 -5.79
CA ASN A 78 -11.68 -8.80 -4.95
C ASN A 78 -10.29 -8.67 -4.29
N SER A 79 -9.29 -8.18 -5.02
CA SER A 79 -7.94 -7.94 -4.49
C SER A 79 -7.94 -6.88 -3.38
N ILE A 80 -8.69 -5.80 -3.53
CA ILE A 80 -8.85 -4.77 -2.48
C ILE A 80 -9.55 -5.36 -1.26
N LEU A 81 -10.59 -6.15 -1.47
CA LEU A 81 -11.31 -6.82 -0.38
C LEU A 81 -10.40 -7.80 0.38
N LEU A 82 -9.58 -8.58 -0.34
CA LEU A 82 -8.57 -9.47 0.25
C LEU A 82 -7.52 -8.69 1.06
N MET A 83 -7.05 -7.56 0.55
CA MET A 83 -6.11 -6.68 1.26
C MET A 83 -6.71 -6.16 2.58
N PHE A 84 -7.97 -5.72 2.54
CA PHE A 84 -8.67 -5.24 3.72
C PHE A 84 -8.87 -6.36 4.77
N LEU A 85 -9.34 -7.53 4.34
CA LEU A 85 -9.48 -8.70 5.23
C LEU A 85 -8.12 -9.15 5.80
N GLY A 86 -7.05 -9.11 5.00
CA GLY A 86 -5.70 -9.42 5.46
C GLY A 86 -5.22 -8.45 6.53
N THR A 87 -5.53 -7.16 6.37
CA THR A 87 -5.20 -6.12 7.36
C THR A 87 -5.94 -6.36 8.67
N ILE A 88 -7.24 -6.67 8.61
CA ILE A 88 -8.04 -7.02 9.80
C ILE A 88 -7.48 -8.25 10.48
N LEU A 89 -7.12 -9.29 9.73
CA LEU A 89 -6.55 -10.52 10.28
C LEU A 89 -5.26 -10.23 11.06
N VAL A 90 -4.31 -9.50 10.46
CA VAL A 90 -3.02 -9.17 11.10
C VAL A 90 -3.23 -8.38 12.39
N PHE A 91 -4.06 -7.34 12.37
CA PHE A 91 -4.31 -6.54 13.58
C PHE A 91 -5.08 -7.30 14.64
N SER A 92 -6.05 -8.11 14.24
CA SER A 92 -6.84 -8.94 15.16
C SER A 92 -5.96 -9.94 15.91
N VAL A 93 -5.04 -10.61 15.20
CA VAL A 93 -4.07 -11.53 15.82
C VAL A 93 -3.09 -10.78 16.72
N LEU A 94 -2.50 -9.69 16.24
CA LEU A 94 -1.53 -8.90 17.00
C LEU A 94 -2.11 -8.37 18.31
N LEU A 95 -3.27 -7.71 18.23
CA LEU A 95 -3.96 -7.14 19.40
C LEU A 95 -4.60 -8.23 20.27
N GLY A 96 -5.06 -9.33 19.66
CA GLY A 96 -5.61 -10.49 20.37
C GLY A 96 -4.56 -11.16 21.26
N VAL A 97 -3.39 -11.47 20.70
CA VAL A 97 -2.24 -11.99 21.45
C VAL A 97 -1.81 -11.01 22.53
N GLY A 98 -1.73 -9.71 22.21
CA GLY A 98 -1.41 -8.68 23.21
C GLY A 98 -2.36 -8.70 24.40
N ASN A 99 -3.68 -8.76 24.18
CA ASN A 99 -4.66 -8.79 25.26
C ASN A 99 -4.58 -10.06 26.12
N ILE A 100 -4.26 -11.21 25.53
CA ILE A 100 -4.04 -12.46 26.27
C ILE A 100 -2.83 -12.33 27.20
N ILE A 101 -1.74 -11.73 26.73
CA ILE A 101 -0.53 -11.48 27.54
C ILE A 101 -0.85 -10.57 28.75
N TYR A 102 -1.69 -9.55 28.56
CA TYR A 102 -2.15 -8.67 29.65
C TYR A 102 -3.26 -9.26 30.53
N SER A 103 -3.50 -10.58 30.45
CA SER A 103 -4.57 -11.30 31.17
C SER A 103 -5.99 -10.78 30.91
N LYS A 104 -6.21 -10.02 29.83
CA LYS A 104 -7.53 -9.57 29.37
C LYS A 104 -8.09 -10.58 28.37
N LEU A 105 -8.59 -11.70 28.88
CA LEU A 105 -9.02 -12.84 28.05
C LEU A 105 -10.23 -12.53 27.15
N ILE A 106 -11.23 -11.81 27.67
CA ILE A 106 -12.46 -11.49 26.92
C ILE A 106 -12.16 -10.69 25.63
N PRO A 107 -11.48 -9.52 25.67
CA PRO A 107 -11.17 -8.78 24.45
C PRO A 107 -10.20 -9.53 23.54
N GLY A 108 -9.27 -10.32 24.10
CA GLY A 108 -8.36 -11.16 23.33
C GLY A 108 -9.10 -12.21 22.48
N LEU A 109 -10.08 -12.89 23.07
CA LEU A 109 -10.90 -13.90 22.37
C LEU A 109 -11.78 -13.29 21.27
N ILE A 110 -12.40 -12.13 21.52
CA ILE A 110 -13.21 -11.42 20.52
C ILE A 110 -12.35 -11.06 19.30
N LEU A 111 -11.17 -10.50 19.53
CA LEU A 111 -10.24 -10.15 18.46
C LEU A 111 -9.78 -11.40 17.70
N PHE A 112 -9.45 -12.49 18.39
CA PHE A 112 -9.10 -13.76 17.74
C PHE A 112 -10.25 -14.30 16.85
N PHE A 113 -11.49 -14.21 17.33
CA PHE A 113 -12.66 -14.62 16.56
C PHE A 113 -12.85 -13.80 15.28
N ILE A 114 -12.67 -12.47 15.37
CA ILE A 114 -12.70 -11.58 14.19
C ILE A 114 -11.57 -11.93 13.20
N GLY A 115 -10.39 -12.28 13.71
CA GLY A 115 -9.27 -12.78 12.90
C GLY A 115 -9.66 -14.05 12.14
N ILE A 116 -10.25 -15.04 12.81
CA ILE A 116 -10.72 -16.29 12.19
C ILE A 116 -11.75 -16.03 11.10
N LEU A 117 -12.74 -15.16 11.34
CA LEU A 117 -13.73 -14.77 10.34
C LEU A 117 -13.08 -14.12 9.11
N SER A 118 -12.08 -13.26 9.33
CA SER A 118 -11.34 -12.60 8.25
C SER A 118 -10.52 -13.59 7.43
N ALA A 119 -9.84 -14.55 8.09
CA ALA A 119 -9.14 -15.63 7.42
C ALA A 119 -10.10 -16.48 6.58
N PHE A 120 -11.27 -16.83 7.13
CA PHE A 120 -12.29 -17.57 6.38
C PHE A 120 -12.79 -16.80 5.16
N GLY A 121 -13.00 -15.48 5.29
CA GLY A 121 -13.35 -14.61 4.18
C GLY A 121 -12.30 -14.61 3.06
N ILE A 122 -11.01 -14.60 3.41
CA ILE A 122 -9.89 -14.71 2.46
C ILE A 122 -9.96 -16.06 1.72
N PHE A 123 -10.08 -17.17 2.45
CA PHE A 123 -10.18 -18.51 1.85
C PHE A 123 -11.36 -18.64 0.89
N ARG A 124 -12.49 -17.99 1.19
CA ARG A 124 -13.69 -18.02 0.34
C ARG A 124 -13.56 -17.14 -0.90
N LEU A 125 -12.91 -15.98 -0.80
CA LEU A 125 -12.73 -15.02 -1.90
C LEU A 125 -11.57 -15.37 -2.83
N TRP A 126 -10.62 -16.17 -2.36
CA TRP A 126 -9.49 -16.64 -3.16
C TRP A 126 -9.87 -17.78 -4.11
N LYS A 127 -10.96 -18.51 -3.83
CA LYS A 127 -11.51 -19.55 -4.69
C LYS A 127 -12.43 -18.95 -5.76
#